data_AF-A0A3D4PUQ8-F1
#
_entry.id   AF-A0A3D4PUQ8-F1
#
_cell.length_a   1.000
_cell.length_b   1.000
_cell.length_c   1.000
_cell.angle_alpha   90.00
_cell.angle_beta   90.00
_cell.angle_gamma   90.00
#
_symmetry.space_group_name_H-M   'P 1'
#
loop_
_entity.id
_entity.type
_entity.pdbx_description
1 polymer ?
#
loop_
_entity_poly.entity_id
_entity_poly.type
_entity_poly.pdbx_seq_one_letter_code
_entity_poly.pdbx_strand_id
1 'polypeptide(L)' 'YYPRFGFTPASGFGITLHVDVPGDALMAMPLAGEVPAGALAFAPEFGV' A
#
# COMPACT_ATOMS: atom_id res chain seq x y z
N TYR A 1 -9.35 5.67 8.74
CA TYR A 1 -8.79 5.49 10.10
C TYR A 1 -7.26 5.59 10.08
N TYR A 2 -6.58 4.79 9.25
CA TYR A 2 -5.12 4.75 9.09
C TYR A 2 -4.39 6.11 8.92
N PRO A 3 -4.93 7.14 8.23
CA PRO A 3 -4.25 8.44 8.13
C PRO A 3 -3.87 9.10 9.46
N ARG A 4 -4.62 8.80 10.53
CA ARG A 4 -4.35 9.34 11.88
C ARG A 4 -3.01 8.86 12.47
N PHE A 5 -2.42 7.81 11.90
CA PHE A 5 -1.16 7.21 12.35
C PHE A 5 0.01 7.49 11.38
N GLY A 6 -0.16 8.39 10.40
CA GLY A 6 0.89 8.72 9.44
C GLY A 6 0.88 7.91 8.14
N PHE A 7 -0.13 7.06 7.94
CA PHE A 7 -0.33 6.37 6.67
C PHE A 7 -0.88 7.31 5.59
N THR A 8 -0.34 7.20 4.37
CA THR A 8 -0.85 7.90 3.18
C THR A 8 -1.20 6.87 2.08
N PRO A 9 -1.98 7.26 1.06
CA PRO A 9 -2.26 6.38 -0.07
C PRO A 9 -0.97 5.80 -0.67
N ALA A 10 -0.93 4.49 -0.85
CA ALA A 10 0.29 3.80 -1.29
C ALA A 10 0.66 4.11 -2.74
N SER A 11 -0.32 4.54 -3.54
CA SER A 11 -0.13 5.03 -4.91
C SER A 11 0.83 6.23 -4.98
N GLY A 12 0.92 7.05 -3.93
CA GLY A 12 1.89 8.13 -3.83
C GLY A 12 3.35 7.66 -3.78
N PHE A 13 3.57 6.39 -3.46
CA PHE A 13 4.89 5.74 -3.48
C PHE A 13 5.07 4.79 -4.68
N GLY A 14 4.13 4.78 -5.63
CA GLY A 14 4.17 3.85 -6.77
C GLY A 14 3.87 2.39 -6.40
N ILE A 15 3.27 2.14 -5.23
CA ILE A 15 2.84 0.81 -4.81
C ILE A 15 1.45 0.52 -5.39
N THR A 16 1.28 -0.63 -6.02
CA THR A 16 0.03 -1.06 -6.65
C THR A 16 -0.39 -2.44 -6.16
N LEU A 17 -1.62 -2.85 -6.48
CA LEU A 17 -2.11 -4.21 -6.31
C LEU A 17 -2.52 -4.80 -7.65
N HIS A 18 -2.54 -6.13 -7.74
CA HIS A 18 -3.02 -6.84 -8.93
C HIS A 18 -4.55 -6.81 -9.06
N VAL A 19 -5.25 -6.46 -7.98
CA VAL A 19 -6.70 -6.28 -7.92
C VAL A 19 -7.07 -4.80 -7.87
N ASP A 20 -8.23 -4.46 -8.43
CA ASP A 20 -8.76 -3.11 -8.36
C ASP A 20 -9.30 -2.82 -6.95
N VAL A 21 -8.76 -1.79 -6.31
CA VAL A 21 -9.15 -1.36 -4.98
C VAL A 21 -9.29 0.16 -4.95
N PRO A 22 -10.19 0.70 -4.11
CA PRO A 22 -10.26 2.14 -3.88
C PRO A 22 -8.89 2.70 -3.47
N GLY A 23 -8.56 3.90 -3.95
CA GLY A 23 -7.25 4.52 -3.72
C GLY A 23 -6.92 4.81 -2.25
N ASP A 24 -7.92 4.81 -1.36
CA ASP A 24 -7.78 4.96 0.09
C ASP A 24 -7.80 3.63 0.86
N ALA A 25 -7.95 2.50 0.16
CA ALA A 25 -7.92 1.16 0.75
C ALA A 25 -6.48 0.65 0.92
N LEU A 26 -5.58 0.96 -0.03
CA LEU A 26 -4.16 0.62 0.05
C LEU A 26 -3.36 1.81 0.60
N MET A 27 -2.87 1.65 1.82
CA MET A 27 -2.19 2.70 2.57
C MET A 27 -0.79 2.25 3.00
N ALA A 28 0.19 3.16 2.96
CA ALA A 28 1.57 2.86 3.33
C ALA A 28 2.15 3.95 4.25
N MET A 29 3.11 3.55 5.08
CA MET A 29 3.90 4.44 5.94
C MET A 29 5.37 4.00 5.88
N PRO A 30 6.28 4.83 5.34
CA PRO A 30 7.71 4.54 5.33
C PRO A 30 8.26 4.50 6.76
N LEU A 31 9.04 3.47 7.08
CA LEU A 31 9.72 3.37 8.39
C LEU A 31 11.15 3.92 8.34
N ALA A 32 11.83 3.78 7.19
CA ALA A 32 13.14 4.34 6.91
C ALA A 32 13.44 4.27 5.41
N GLY A 33 14.30 5.17 4.92
CA GLY A 33 14.86 5.09 3.57
C GLY A 33 13.86 5.33 2.43
N GLU A 34 14.27 4.90 1.23
CA GLU A 34 13.47 4.98 0.02
C GLU A 34 12.41 3.88 -0.03
N VAL A 35 11.21 4.20 -0.53
CA VAL A 35 10.10 3.25 -0.63
C VAL A 35 10.16 2.54 -1.98
N PRO A 36 10.23 1.19 -2.02
CA PRO A 36 10.17 0.45 -3.27
C PRO A 36 8.80 0.61 -3.94
N ALA A 37 8.82 0.94 -5.23
CA ALA A 37 7.63 0.95 -6.08
C ALA A 37 7.38 -0.43 -6.71
N GLY A 38 6.12 -0.73 -7.04
CA GLY A 38 5.73 -1.97 -7.71
C GLY A 38 4.45 -2.60 -7.16
N ALA A 39 4.12 -3.77 -7.71
CA ALA A 39 2.95 -4.53 -7.28
C ALA A 39 3.23 -5.28 -5.97
N LEU A 40 2.38 -5.05 -4.98
CA LEU A 40 2.40 -5.77 -3.71
C LEU A 40 1.77 -7.16 -3.90
N ALA A 41 2.49 -8.20 -3.50
CA ALA A 41 1.98 -9.55 -3.44
C ALA A 41 1.69 -9.93 -1.99
N PHE A 42 0.42 -10.18 -1.67
CA PHE A 42 0.06 -10.78 -0.39
C PHE A 42 0.30 -12.28 -0.42
N ALA A 43 0.43 -12.87 0.77
CA ALA A 43 0.47 -14.31 0.89
C ALA A 43 -0.89 -14.93 0.46
N PRO A 44 -0.91 -16.17 -0.06
CA PRO A 44 -2.13 -16.77 -0.62
C PRO A 44 -3.33 -16.82 0.33
N GLU A 45 -3.08 -16.84 1.64
CA GLU A 45 -4.09 -16.89 2.70
C GLU A 45 -4.98 -15.64 2.74
N PHE A 46 -4.51 -14.53 2.16
CA PHE A 46 -5.27 -13.30 2.04
C PHE A 46 -6.24 -13.31 0.85
N GLY A 47 -6.08 -14.23 -0.11
CA GLY A 47 -6.99 -14.40 -1.26
C GLY A 47 -7.06 -13.21 -2.21
N VAL A 48 -5.98 -12.42 -2.30
CA VAL A 48 -5.84 -11.20 -3.12
C VAL A 48 -5.00 -11.46 -4.36
#